data_AF-A0A9D5J1H3-F1
#
_entry.id   AF-A0A9D5J1H3-F1
#
_cell.length_a   1.000
_cell.length_b   1.000
_cell.length_c   1.000
_cell.angle_alpha   90.00
_cell.angle_beta   90.00
_cell.angle_gamma   90.00
#
_symmetry.space_group_name_H-M   'P 1'
#
loop_
_entity.id
_entity.type
_entity.pdbx_description
1 polymer ?
#
loop_
_entity_poly.entity_id
_entity_poly.type
_entity_poly.pdbx_seq_one_letter_code
_entity_poly.pdbx_strand_id
1 'polypeptide(L)'
;RRGWLDKKRAHGGNMPHNWTTAEVVNFIRDVFVTEDDNGLVLGAGVPGSWFVDGAKFGVKDMPTDSGPLSYTVTVGANRTCTIEYEGPTAHRISFPAGITATLSGKVSPMTPMQSGM
;
A
#
# COMPACT_ATOMS: atom_id res chain seq x y z
N ARG A 1 -24.42 -25.69 31.21
CA ARG A 1 -24.56 -24.44 30.40
C ARG A 1 -23.69 -24.60 29.16
N ARG A 2 -24.11 -24.19 27.95
CA ARG A 2 -23.33 -24.35 26.71
C ARG A 2 -22.54 -23.06 26.39
N GLY A 3 -21.38 -23.21 25.77
CA GLY A 3 -20.55 -22.10 25.26
C GLY A 3 -19.89 -21.26 26.36
N TRP A 4 -19.65 -19.98 26.06
CA TRP A 4 -18.96 -18.98 26.89
C TRP A 4 -19.56 -18.72 28.29
N LEU A 5 -20.72 -19.31 28.59
CA LEU A 5 -21.39 -19.26 29.90
C LEU A 5 -20.81 -20.26 30.91
N ASP A 6 -19.90 -21.13 30.47
CA ASP A 6 -19.16 -22.07 31.32
C ASP A 6 -17.76 -21.51 31.65
N LYS A 7 -17.60 -21.01 32.88
CA LYS A 7 -16.33 -20.44 33.40
C LYS A 7 -15.15 -21.42 33.37
N LYS A 8 -15.40 -22.74 33.30
CA LYS A 8 -14.35 -23.77 33.18
C LYS A 8 -13.88 -24.01 31.74
N ARG A 9 -14.57 -23.43 30.75
CA ARG A 9 -14.27 -23.54 29.31
C ARG A 9 -13.96 -22.19 28.67
N ALA A 10 -14.14 -21.10 29.41
CA ALA A 10 -13.75 -19.75 29.02
C ALA A 10 -12.23 -19.56 29.15
N HIS A 11 -11.45 -20.35 28.41
CA HIS A 11 -10.01 -20.18 28.31
C HIS A 11 -9.69 -19.45 27.00
N GLY A 12 -9.29 -18.18 27.10
CA GLY A 12 -8.36 -17.50 26.18
C GLY A 12 -8.70 -17.36 24.70
N GLY A 13 -9.96 -17.48 24.26
CA GLY A 13 -10.32 -17.46 22.84
C GLY A 13 -10.86 -16.14 22.26
N ASN A 14 -10.98 -15.08 23.06
CA ASN A 14 -11.56 -13.81 22.62
C ASN A 14 -10.82 -12.58 23.18
N MET A 15 -9.49 -12.66 23.31
CA MET A 15 -8.71 -11.43 23.37
C MET A 15 -8.83 -10.74 22.00
N PRO A 16 -9.00 -9.41 21.91
CA PRO A 16 -8.90 -8.71 20.64
C PRO A 16 -7.45 -8.82 20.17
N HIS A 17 -7.13 -9.93 19.51
CA HIS A 17 -5.82 -10.14 18.93
C HIS A 17 -5.83 -9.37 17.64
N ASN A 18 -5.36 -8.12 17.71
CA ASN A 18 -5.30 -7.16 16.62
C ASN A 18 -4.47 -7.64 15.42
N TRP A 19 -3.95 -8.87 15.44
CA TRP A 19 -3.44 -9.58 14.26
C TRP A 19 -4.36 -9.33 13.07
N THR A 20 -5.63 -9.74 13.11
CA THR A 20 -6.47 -9.70 11.90
C THR A 20 -6.63 -8.28 11.38
N THR A 21 -6.75 -7.31 12.28
CA THR A 21 -6.80 -5.89 11.94
C THR A 21 -5.48 -5.41 11.33
N ALA A 22 -4.34 -5.83 11.88
CA ALA A 22 -3.01 -5.50 11.37
C ALA A 22 -2.82 -6.06 9.94
N GLU A 23 -3.23 -7.31 9.70
CA GLU A 23 -3.20 -7.90 8.35
C GLU A 23 -4.09 -7.14 7.37
N VAL A 24 -5.26 -6.67 7.79
CA VAL A 24 -6.13 -5.84 6.93
C VAL A 24 -5.47 -4.49 6.62
N VAL A 25 -4.80 -3.87 7.60
CA VAL A 25 -4.06 -2.61 7.37
C VAL A 25 -2.89 -2.84 6.41
N ASN A 26 -2.11 -3.91 6.60
CA ASN A 26 -1.02 -4.29 5.72
C ASN A 26 -1.53 -4.58 4.30
N PHE A 27 -2.64 -5.31 4.18
CA PHE A 27 -3.28 -5.59 2.89
C PHE A 27 -3.69 -4.29 2.17
N ILE A 28 -4.31 -3.34 2.89
CA ILE A 28 -4.68 -2.04 2.30
C ILE A 28 -3.42 -1.25 1.90
N ARG A 29 -2.36 -1.30 2.71
CA ARG A 29 -1.08 -0.66 2.38
C ARG A 29 -0.47 -1.27 1.11
N ASP A 30 -0.48 -2.59 0.99
CA ASP A 30 0.05 -3.35 -0.13
C ASP A 30 -0.76 -3.19 -1.42
N VAL A 31 -2.03 -2.78 -1.34
CA VAL A 31 -2.78 -2.30 -2.52
C VAL A 31 -2.07 -1.13 -3.20
N PHE A 32 -1.48 -0.22 -2.41
CA PHE A 32 -0.86 1.01 -2.91
C PHE A 32 0.65 0.93 -3.08
N VAL A 33 1.35 0.20 -2.21
CA VAL A 33 2.81 0.03 -2.28
C VAL A 33 3.22 -1.30 -1.68
N THR A 34 3.98 -2.08 -2.44
CA THR A 34 4.74 -3.23 -1.92
C THR A 34 6.24 -3.00 -2.10
N GLU A 35 7.07 -3.83 -1.48
CA GLU A 35 8.53 -3.72 -1.54
C GLU A 35 9.12 -5.04 -2.02
N ASP A 36 10.17 -4.98 -2.82
CA ASP A 36 11.00 -6.12 -3.19
C ASP A 36 12.48 -5.76 -3.20
N ASP A 37 13.34 -6.72 -3.57
CA ASP A 37 14.80 -6.54 -3.60
C ASP A 37 15.26 -5.36 -4.48
N ASN A 38 14.42 -4.87 -5.40
CA ASN A 38 14.73 -3.77 -6.31
C ASN A 38 14.10 -2.44 -5.89
N GLY A 39 13.39 -2.39 -4.76
CA GLY A 39 12.79 -1.19 -4.19
C GLY A 39 11.26 -1.22 -4.16
N LEU A 40 10.65 -0.03 -4.30
CA LEU A 40 9.21 0.14 -4.12
C LEU A 40 8.41 -0.21 -5.38
N VAL A 41 7.33 -0.94 -5.23
CA VAL A 41 6.38 -1.28 -6.31
C VAL A 41 5.07 -0.55 -6.07
N LEU A 42 4.80 0.47 -6.89
CA LEU A 42 3.67 1.37 -6.71
C LEU A 42 2.42 0.82 -7.41
N GLY A 43 1.37 0.64 -6.63
CA GLY A 43 0.00 0.40 -7.06
C GLY A 43 -0.29 -0.95 -7.72
N ALA A 44 0.48 -1.99 -7.39
CA ALA A 44 0.27 -3.35 -7.90
C ALA A 44 -1.12 -3.93 -7.59
N GLY A 45 -1.71 -3.54 -6.45
CA GLY A 45 -3.05 -3.97 -6.05
C GLY A 45 -4.17 -2.97 -6.39
N VAL A 46 -3.88 -1.82 -7.01
CA VAL A 46 -4.89 -0.81 -7.31
C VAL A 46 -5.90 -1.36 -8.32
N PRO A 47 -7.22 -1.37 -7.99
CA PRO A 47 -8.23 -1.88 -8.90
C PRO A 47 -8.30 -1.10 -10.20
N GLY A 48 -8.39 -1.81 -11.34
CA GLY A 48 -8.58 -1.17 -12.66
C GLY A 48 -9.83 -0.28 -12.74
N SER A 49 -10.85 -0.56 -11.92
CA SER A 49 -12.07 0.24 -11.83
C SER A 49 -11.88 1.63 -11.21
N TRP A 50 -10.72 1.94 -10.63
CA TRP A 50 -10.40 3.26 -10.11
C TRP A 50 -9.86 4.20 -11.19
N PHE A 51 -9.41 3.65 -12.32
CA PHE A 51 -8.89 4.39 -13.46
C PHE A 51 -10.02 4.90 -14.37
N VAL A 52 -10.87 5.75 -13.80
CA VAL A 52 -11.97 6.44 -14.50
C VAL A 52 -11.54 7.87 -14.79
N ASP A 53 -11.81 8.37 -16.01
CA ASP A 53 -11.49 9.73 -16.41
C ASP A 53 -11.95 10.77 -15.35
N GLY A 54 -11.02 11.63 -14.93
CA GLY A 54 -11.24 12.65 -13.89
C GLY A 54 -11.05 12.15 -12.45
N ALA A 55 -10.83 10.85 -12.23
CA ALA A 55 -10.56 10.32 -10.91
C ALA A 55 -9.19 10.77 -10.39
N LYS A 56 -9.11 10.89 -9.06
CA LYS A 56 -7.88 11.22 -8.34
C LYS A 56 -7.78 10.36 -7.08
N PHE A 57 -6.67 9.66 -6.91
CA PHE A 57 -6.42 8.80 -5.75
C PHE A 57 -4.94 8.74 -5.44
N GLY A 58 -4.58 8.27 -4.24
CA GLY A 58 -3.20 8.22 -3.82
C GLY A 58 -3.05 7.96 -2.34
N VAL A 59 -1.82 8.11 -1.86
CA VAL A 59 -1.43 7.92 -0.47
C VAL A 59 -0.60 9.10 0.00
N LYS A 60 -0.65 9.36 1.30
CA LYS A 60 0.13 10.41 1.96
C LYS A 60 0.88 9.80 3.13
N ASP A 61 2.18 10.08 3.21
CA ASP A 61 3.08 9.65 4.28
C ASP A 61 2.98 8.14 4.57
N MET A 62 2.82 7.33 3.53
CA MET A 62 2.68 5.88 3.63
C MET A 62 4.02 5.26 4.07
N PRO A 63 4.06 4.50 5.19
CA PRO A 63 5.29 3.92 5.69
C PRO A 63 5.80 2.78 4.80
N THR A 64 7.12 2.77 4.58
CA THR A 64 7.87 1.68 3.93
C THR A 64 9.20 1.47 4.64
N ASP A 65 9.82 0.32 4.44
CA ASP A 65 11.15 0.02 5.01
C ASP A 65 12.22 0.96 4.42
N SER A 66 12.00 1.43 3.20
CA SER A 66 12.88 2.38 2.50
C SER A 66 12.67 3.85 2.91
N GLY A 67 11.65 4.14 3.72
CA GLY A 67 11.23 5.49 4.12
C GLY A 67 9.80 5.83 3.67
N PRO A 68 9.17 6.87 4.23
CA PRO A 68 7.80 7.21 3.86
C PRO A 68 7.71 7.72 2.42
N LEU A 69 6.56 7.50 1.79
CA LEU A 69 6.26 8.06 0.48
C LEU A 69 4.86 8.69 0.42
N SER A 70 4.69 9.64 -0.48
CA SER A 70 3.41 10.15 -0.91
C SER A 70 3.32 10.08 -2.42
N TYR A 71 2.18 9.65 -2.97
CA TYR A 71 1.91 9.86 -4.38
C TYR A 71 0.44 10.12 -4.64
N THR A 72 0.19 10.81 -5.74
CA THR A 72 -1.15 11.09 -6.23
C THR A 72 -1.24 10.79 -7.72
N VAL A 73 -2.20 9.96 -8.09
CA VAL A 73 -2.57 9.64 -9.47
C VAL A 73 -3.73 10.53 -9.88
N THR A 74 -3.58 11.21 -11.01
CA THR A 74 -4.68 11.91 -11.69
C THR A 74 -4.95 11.23 -13.02
N VAL A 75 -6.19 10.75 -13.19
CA VAL A 75 -6.59 9.97 -14.37
C VAL A 75 -7.16 10.92 -15.43
N GLY A 76 -6.50 10.98 -16.57
CA GLY A 76 -6.93 11.69 -17.77
C GLY A 76 -7.65 10.76 -18.76
N ALA A 77 -7.88 11.29 -19.96
CA ALA A 77 -8.56 10.55 -21.02
C ALA A 77 -7.79 9.30 -21.46
N ASN A 78 -8.51 8.29 -21.96
CA ASN A 78 -7.93 7.08 -22.54
C ASN A 78 -6.97 6.34 -21.59
N ARG A 79 -7.25 6.36 -20.28
CA ARG A 79 -6.41 5.70 -19.25
C ARG A 79 -4.97 6.23 -19.20
N THR A 80 -4.75 7.46 -19.67
CA THR A 80 -3.50 8.18 -19.44
C THR A 80 -3.54 8.80 -18.05
N CYS A 81 -2.46 8.66 -17.29
CA CYS A 81 -2.38 9.10 -15.90
C CYS A 81 -1.13 9.93 -15.68
N THR A 82 -1.24 10.96 -14.85
CA THR A 82 -0.08 11.63 -14.25
C THR A 82 0.07 11.20 -12.80
N ILE A 83 1.31 11.01 -12.36
CA ILE A 83 1.64 10.66 -10.99
C ILE A 83 2.56 11.75 -10.43
N GLU A 84 2.12 12.39 -9.36
CA GLU A 84 2.98 13.25 -8.53
C GLU A 84 3.53 12.39 -7.39
N TYR A 85 4.86 12.27 -7.30
CA TYR A 85 5.55 11.38 -6.37
C TYR A 85 6.50 12.14 -5.44
N GLU A 86 6.52 11.75 -4.18
CA GLU A 86 7.52 12.17 -3.20
C GLU A 86 7.93 10.96 -2.35
N GLY A 87 9.18 10.53 -2.44
CA GLY A 87 9.63 9.36 -1.70
C GLY A 87 10.98 8.80 -2.16
N PRO A 88 11.32 7.56 -1.74
CA PRO A 88 12.57 6.90 -2.08
C PRO A 88 12.86 6.80 -3.59
N THR A 89 14.14 6.85 -3.98
CA THR A 89 14.57 6.86 -5.39
C THR A 89 14.29 5.55 -6.14
N ALA A 90 14.49 4.39 -5.51
CA ALA A 90 14.24 3.10 -6.15
C ALA A 90 12.74 2.75 -6.08
N HIS A 91 12.04 3.01 -7.17
CA HIS A 91 10.62 2.70 -7.30
C HIS A 91 10.26 2.36 -8.74
N ARG A 92 9.15 1.64 -8.93
CA ARG A 92 8.54 1.38 -10.23
C ARG A 92 7.02 1.35 -10.13
N ILE A 93 6.34 1.67 -11.23
CA ILE A 93 4.88 1.63 -11.33
C ILE A 93 4.45 0.24 -11.80
N SER A 94 3.42 -0.32 -11.17
CA SER A 94 2.87 -1.65 -11.51
C SER A 94 1.34 -1.63 -11.62
N PHE A 95 0.80 -0.59 -12.26
CA PHE A 95 -0.65 -0.50 -12.49
C PHE A 95 -1.18 -1.59 -13.44
N PRO A 96 -2.51 -1.84 -13.45
CA PRO A 96 -3.13 -2.79 -14.36
C PRO A 96 -2.79 -2.52 -15.84
N ALA A 97 -2.85 -3.57 -16.65
CA ALA A 97 -2.56 -3.48 -18.07
C ALA A 97 -3.45 -2.43 -18.79
N GLY A 98 -2.85 -1.70 -19.73
CA GLY A 98 -3.55 -0.67 -20.50
C GLY A 98 -3.66 0.70 -19.82
N ILE A 99 -3.01 0.88 -18.66
CA ILE A 99 -2.80 2.20 -18.06
C ILE A 99 -1.45 2.76 -18.53
N THR A 100 -1.46 3.97 -19.07
CA THR A 100 -0.23 4.70 -19.42
C THR A 100 0.01 5.75 -18.35
N ALA A 101 1.13 5.68 -17.63
CA ALA A 101 1.44 6.59 -16.54
C ALA A 101 2.72 7.39 -16.78
N THR A 102 2.66 8.70 -16.53
CA THR A 102 3.82 9.59 -16.50
C THR A 102 4.06 10.05 -15.07
N LEU A 103 5.25 9.80 -14.54
CA LEU A 103 5.62 10.16 -13.18
C LEU A 103 6.50 11.41 -13.16
N SER A 104 6.20 12.31 -12.22
CA SER A 104 7.00 13.48 -11.88
C SER A 104 7.06 13.64 -10.37
N GLY A 105 8.05 14.37 -9.87
CA GLY A 105 8.11 14.71 -8.45
C GLY A 105 9.51 14.67 -7.86
N LYS A 106 9.57 14.60 -6.53
CA LYS A 106 10.82 14.69 -5.75
C LYS A 106 11.23 13.30 -5.28
N VAL A 107 12.50 13.00 -5.40
CA VAL A 107 13.06 11.73 -4.94
C VAL A 107 14.02 11.96 -3.79
N SER A 108 14.01 11.05 -2.83
CA SER A 108 14.87 11.04 -1.64
C SER A 108 15.73 9.77 -1.64
N PRO A 109 16.96 9.80 -1.09
CA PRO A 109 17.76 8.60 -0.92
C PRO A 109 16.99 7.54 -0.11
N MET A 110 17.18 6.26 -0.44
CA MET A 110 16.61 5.17 0.35
C MET A 110 17.22 5.14 1.76
N THR A 111 16.39 4.84 2.76
CA THR A 111 16.89 4.38 4.06
C THR A 111 17.52 3.00 3.87
N PRO A 112 18.75 2.75 4.37
CA PRO A 112 19.32 1.41 4.32
C PRO A 112 18.39 0.44 5.02
N MET A 113 18.02 -0.66 4.34
CA MET A 113 17.35 -1.79 5.01
C MET A 113 18.20 -2.17 6.23
N GLN A 114 17.61 -2.11 7.42
CA GLN A 114 18.27 -2.70 8.58
C GLN A 114 18.40 -4.18 8.28
N SER A 115 19.64 -4.68 8.19
CA SER A 115 19.88 -6.12 8.17
C SER A 115 19.31 -6.68 9.48
N GLY A 116 18.15 -7.33 9.41
CA GLY A 116 17.61 -8.06 10.54
C GLY A 116 18.63 -9.09 11.00
N MET A 117 18.97 -9.05 12.29
CA MET A 117 19.73 -10.10 12.98
C MET A 117 18.88 -11.37 13.12
#